data_AF-I1LS43-F1
#
_entry.id   AF-I1LS43-F1
#
_cell.length_a   1.000
_cell.length_b   1.000
_cell.length_c   1.000
_cell.angle_alpha   90.00
_cell.angle_beta   90.00
_cell.angle_gamma   90.00
#
_symmetry.space_group_name_H-M   'P 1'
#
loop_
_entity.id
_entity.type
_entity.pdbx_description
1 polymer ?
#
loop_
_entity_poly.entity_id
_entity_poly.type
_entity_poly.pdbx_seq_one_letter_code
_entity_poly.pdbx_strand_id
1 'polypeptide(L)'
;MQRVSPTSTIWRTIVSKARKNVFFINDPFAARSFSAVPVVAAAKKLHQPEIPSDFQKWGSVGFCRTSKFASGFNPLQPKPLDSIVDVHRLKDRYPEDIASVWDDYHIGRGHIGATMKAKLYHLLEHRASECRYFVIPLWRGSGYTTMFVQVQTPHMIFTGLEDYKARGTQAAPYFTLTFYTEFAESKDLVLIRGDVVFTSKLTDPEAKWLLETAQSFYLNDARYKLVERFNRQTHDFEFKDVLQVLDMPIL
;
A
#
# COMPACT_ATOMS: atom_id res chain seq x y z
N MET A 1 10.40 35.15 16.78
CA MET A 1 11.40 34.23 17.40
C MET A 1 10.64 32.97 17.78
N GLN A 2 11.15 31.74 17.68
CA GLN A 2 12.43 31.27 17.11
C GLN A 2 12.22 30.72 15.68
N ARG A 3 13.28 30.22 15.04
CA ARG A 3 13.29 29.65 13.67
C ARG A 3 13.85 28.23 13.74
N VAL A 4 13.11 27.23 13.25
CA VAL A 4 13.55 25.83 13.22
C VAL A 4 13.56 25.34 11.78
N SER A 5 14.68 24.78 11.33
CA SER A 5 14.92 24.39 9.94
C SER A 5 14.51 22.94 9.68
N PRO A 6 13.79 22.64 8.57
CA PRO A 6 13.46 21.27 8.19
C PRO A 6 14.56 20.67 7.30
N THR A 7 15.33 19.73 7.83
CA THR A 7 16.24 18.88 7.04
C THR A 7 16.11 17.42 7.46
N SER A 8 15.41 16.62 6.66
CA SER A 8 15.35 15.16 6.81
C SER A 8 15.34 14.52 5.42
N THR A 9 16.53 14.19 4.93
CA THR A 9 16.72 13.51 3.63
C THR A 9 16.73 12.01 3.87
N ILE A 10 15.73 11.29 3.35
CA ILE A 10 15.68 9.83 3.45
C ILE A 10 16.60 9.22 2.39
N TRP A 11 17.78 8.76 2.81
CA TRP A 11 18.72 8.06 1.95
C TRP A 11 18.33 6.57 1.77
N ARG A 12 18.30 6.09 0.53
CA ARG A 12 18.27 4.65 0.20
C ARG A 12 19.63 4.21 -0.34
N THR A 13 20.55 3.83 0.55
CA THR A 13 21.89 3.36 0.16
C THR A 13 21.86 1.89 -0.25
N ILE A 14 22.04 1.61 -1.55
CA ILE A 14 22.26 0.23 -2.04
C ILE A 14 23.74 -0.10 -1.90
N VAL A 15 24.07 -1.06 -1.01
CA VAL A 15 25.44 -1.56 -0.83
C VAL A 15 25.61 -2.89 -1.55
N SER A 16 26.06 -2.86 -2.80
CA SER A 16 26.57 -4.05 -3.49
C SER A 16 27.96 -4.42 -2.96
N LYS A 17 28.20 -5.69 -2.58
CA LYS A 17 29.50 -6.14 -2.08
C LYS A 17 29.96 -7.42 -2.80
N ALA A 18 30.70 -7.23 -3.89
CA ALA A 18 31.33 -8.32 -4.61
C ALA A 18 32.52 -8.91 -3.84
N ARG A 19 32.79 -10.21 -4.04
CA ARG A 19 34.09 -10.82 -3.71
C ARG A 19 34.50 -11.78 -4.83
N LYS A 20 35.80 -11.81 -5.14
CA LYS A 20 36.41 -12.58 -6.25
C LYS A 20 37.05 -13.86 -5.72
N ASN A 21 37.13 -14.88 -6.59
CA ASN A 21 38.36 -15.57 -7.06
C ASN A 21 37.91 -16.52 -8.21
N VAL A 22 38.52 -16.57 -9.40
CA VAL A 22 39.89 -17.04 -9.77
C VAL A 22 40.01 -18.54 -9.45
N PHE A 23 40.32 -19.47 -10.38
CA PHE A 23 41.39 -19.54 -11.41
C PHE A 23 40.86 -19.93 -12.83
N PHE A 24 41.33 -19.33 -13.95
CA PHE A 24 42.32 -19.80 -14.98
C PHE A 24 41.96 -21.15 -15.70
N ILE A 25 42.24 -21.42 -17.00
CA ILE A 25 43.17 -20.79 -17.99
C ILE A 25 42.69 -21.01 -19.48
N ASN A 26 43.02 -20.05 -20.36
CA ASN A 26 43.20 -20.00 -21.85
C ASN A 26 42.32 -20.85 -22.85
N ASP A 27 41.72 -20.39 -23.97
CA ASP A 27 42.12 -19.46 -25.10
C ASP A 27 42.84 -20.21 -26.27
N PRO A 28 42.83 -19.82 -27.59
CA PRO A 28 42.16 -18.71 -28.32
C PRO A 28 41.43 -19.06 -29.67
N PHE A 29 41.01 -18.01 -30.41
CA PHE A 29 40.79 -17.85 -31.87
C PHE A 29 39.38 -18.01 -32.51
N ALA A 30 38.89 -16.87 -33.04
CA ALA A 30 38.25 -16.62 -34.35
C ALA A 30 37.00 -17.42 -34.84
N ALA A 31 36.09 -16.87 -35.67
CA ALA A 31 35.69 -15.48 -35.98
C ALA A 31 34.38 -15.47 -36.82
N ARG A 32 33.64 -14.35 -36.79
CA ARG A 32 32.70 -13.85 -37.84
C ARG A 32 31.45 -14.69 -38.25
N SER A 33 30.30 -14.18 -37.80
CA SER A 33 29.09 -13.80 -38.59
C SER A 33 28.13 -14.83 -39.25
N PHE A 34 26.88 -14.77 -38.77
CA PHE A 34 25.60 -14.70 -39.51
C PHE A 34 25.12 -15.84 -40.45
N SER A 35 24.44 -16.81 -39.83
CA SER A 35 23.05 -17.26 -40.14
C SER A 35 22.64 -17.69 -41.57
N ALA A 36 22.60 -19.01 -41.78
CA ALA A 36 21.65 -19.75 -42.63
C ALA A 36 21.65 -21.24 -42.20
N VAL A 37 20.63 -22.10 -42.36
CA VAL A 37 19.18 -21.95 -42.60
C VAL A 37 18.50 -23.22 -42.02
N PRO A 38 17.25 -23.19 -41.49
CA PRO A 38 16.67 -24.34 -40.76
C PRO A 38 15.94 -25.36 -41.65
N VAL A 39 15.93 -26.66 -41.26
CA VAL A 39 14.83 -27.63 -41.56
C VAL A 39 14.89 -28.93 -40.71
N VAL A 40 13.80 -29.20 -39.96
CA VAL A 40 13.09 -30.47 -39.62
C VAL A 40 13.84 -31.81 -39.28
N ALA A 41 13.69 -32.25 -38.02
CA ALA A 41 13.49 -33.64 -37.46
C ALA A 41 14.51 -34.79 -37.75
N ALA A 42 14.62 -35.89 -36.96
CA ALA A 42 13.69 -36.49 -35.99
C ALA A 42 14.33 -37.46 -34.93
N ALA A 43 13.64 -37.61 -33.78
CA ALA A 43 13.36 -38.86 -33.03
C ALA A 43 14.42 -39.67 -32.20
N LYS A 44 14.11 -39.77 -30.88
CA LYS A 44 14.10 -40.96 -29.96
C LYS A 44 15.29 -41.30 -29.02
N LYS A 45 14.95 -41.26 -27.70
CA LYS A 45 15.29 -42.19 -26.58
C LYS A 45 16.75 -42.24 -26.05
N LEU A 46 17.03 -42.57 -24.77
CA LEU A 46 16.25 -42.61 -23.50
C LEU A 46 17.23 -42.77 -22.29
N HIS A 47 16.77 -42.43 -21.07
CA HIS A 47 17.25 -42.82 -19.71
C HIS A 47 17.75 -41.71 -18.76
N GLN A 48 17.37 -41.87 -17.48
CA GLN A 48 17.51 -41.06 -16.25
C GLN A 48 17.87 -42.05 -15.08
N PRO A 49 17.99 -41.68 -13.78
CA PRO A 49 17.81 -40.40 -13.05
C PRO A 49 19.16 -39.91 -12.41
N GLU A 50 19.35 -39.15 -11.31
CA GLU A 50 18.60 -38.39 -10.25
C GLU A 50 19.36 -37.03 -10.03
N ILE A 51 19.05 -35.98 -9.21
CA ILE A 51 18.34 -35.73 -7.92
C ILE A 51 19.21 -36.09 -6.66
N PRO A 52 19.18 -35.35 -5.51
CA PRO A 52 18.45 -34.12 -5.16
C PRO A 52 19.30 -32.87 -4.84
N SER A 53 18.64 -31.70 -4.76
CA SER A 53 19.02 -30.54 -3.92
C SER A 53 17.82 -29.61 -3.74
N ASP A 54 17.58 -29.14 -2.51
CA ASP A 54 16.39 -28.36 -2.14
C ASP A 54 16.44 -26.90 -2.58
N PHE A 55 15.30 -26.40 -3.08
CA PHE A 55 14.81 -25.05 -2.78
C PHE A 55 13.28 -25.00 -2.89
N GLN A 56 12.61 -24.56 -1.83
CA GLN A 56 11.17 -24.70 -1.66
C GLN A 56 10.37 -23.69 -2.51
N LYS A 57 9.78 -24.15 -3.62
CA LYS A 57 8.76 -23.38 -4.36
C LYS A 57 7.52 -23.18 -3.48
N TRP A 58 7.04 -21.95 -3.36
CA TRP A 58 5.60 -21.69 -3.24
C TRP A 58 5.08 -21.21 -4.59
N GLY A 59 4.07 -21.88 -5.13
CA GLY A 59 3.55 -21.60 -6.47
C GLY A 59 2.63 -20.39 -6.52
N SER A 60 2.64 -19.67 -7.65
CA SER A 60 1.64 -18.65 -7.99
C SER A 60 0.26 -19.30 -8.18
N VAL A 61 -0.49 -19.47 -7.11
CA VAL A 61 -1.91 -19.83 -7.18
C VAL A 61 -2.67 -18.61 -7.69
N GLY A 62 -2.93 -18.57 -9.00
CA GLY A 62 -3.77 -17.56 -9.65
C GLY A 62 -5.23 -17.68 -9.21
N PHE A 63 -5.53 -17.21 -8.00
CA PHE A 63 -6.86 -17.33 -7.43
C PHE A 63 -7.81 -16.27 -8.01
N CYS A 64 -8.65 -16.68 -8.96
CA CYS A 64 -9.76 -15.85 -9.44
C CYS A 64 -10.77 -15.63 -8.29
N ARG A 65 -10.61 -14.55 -7.52
CA ARG A 65 -11.51 -14.15 -6.43
C ARG A 65 -12.90 -13.80 -7.00
N THR A 66 -13.76 -14.81 -7.17
CA THR A 66 -15.21 -14.66 -7.29
C THR A 66 -15.81 -14.28 -5.94
N SER A 67 -15.38 -13.12 -5.43
CA SER A 67 -15.77 -12.60 -4.12
C SER A 67 -17.22 -12.14 -4.16
N LYS A 68 -18.15 -13.05 -3.85
CA LYS A 68 -19.43 -12.67 -3.25
C LYS A 68 -19.09 -11.92 -1.96
N PHE A 69 -19.49 -10.65 -1.87
CA PHE A 69 -19.41 -9.90 -0.62
C PHE A 69 -20.09 -10.72 0.49
N ALA A 70 -19.50 -10.73 1.69
CA ALA A 70 -20.22 -11.23 2.85
C ALA A 70 -21.51 -10.42 3.01
N SER A 71 -22.67 -11.09 3.01
CA SER A 71 -23.98 -10.45 3.07
C SER A 71 -24.07 -9.58 4.33
N GLY A 72 -24.12 -8.27 4.15
CA GLY A 72 -24.02 -7.29 5.24
C GLY A 72 -22.86 -6.29 5.11
N PHE A 73 -22.00 -6.37 4.08
CA PHE A 73 -21.00 -5.33 3.82
C PHE A 73 -21.65 -4.04 3.28
N ASN A 74 -22.08 -3.17 4.20
CA ASN A 74 -22.29 -1.75 3.94
C ASN A 74 -20.97 -1.02 4.25
N PRO A 75 -20.28 -0.38 3.27
CA PRO A 75 -18.98 0.25 3.50
C PRO A 75 -19.01 1.43 4.49
N LEU A 76 -20.19 1.90 4.90
CA LEU A 76 -20.39 2.94 5.90
C LEU A 76 -20.73 2.40 7.31
N GLN A 77 -20.78 1.08 7.49
CA GLN A 77 -21.00 0.43 8.78
C GLN A 77 -19.77 -0.39 9.17
N PRO A 78 -18.88 0.13 10.04
CA PRO A 78 -17.72 -0.63 10.48
C PRO A 78 -18.14 -1.88 11.26
N LYS A 79 -17.35 -2.94 11.14
CA LYS A 79 -17.41 -4.07 12.05
C LYS A 79 -16.81 -3.64 13.40
N PRO A 80 -17.47 -3.83 14.56
CA PRO A 80 -16.86 -3.55 15.85
C PRO A 80 -15.65 -4.46 16.08
N LEU A 81 -14.63 -3.99 16.80
CA LEU A 81 -13.36 -4.71 16.97
C LEU A 81 -13.56 -6.13 17.57
N ASP A 82 -14.48 -6.26 18.52
CA ASP A 82 -14.91 -7.53 19.15
C ASP A 82 -15.45 -8.57 18.14
N SER A 83 -15.87 -8.17 16.95
CA SER A 83 -16.31 -9.08 15.87
C SER A 83 -15.17 -9.51 14.93
N ILE A 84 -13.97 -8.98 15.14
CA ILE A 84 -12.76 -9.25 14.36
C ILE A 84 -11.76 -10.04 15.23
N VAL A 85 -11.52 -9.57 16.46
CA VAL A 85 -10.58 -10.15 17.42
C VAL A 85 -11.19 -10.22 18.82
N ASP A 86 -10.72 -11.16 19.64
CA ASP A 86 -11.10 -11.26 21.04
C ASP A 86 -10.40 -10.15 21.86
N VAL A 87 -11.06 -9.00 21.95
CA VAL A 87 -10.55 -7.81 22.67
C VAL A 87 -10.34 -8.10 24.16
N HIS A 88 -11.08 -9.04 24.76
CA HIS A 88 -10.84 -9.45 26.14
C HIS A 88 -9.49 -10.17 26.30
N ARG A 89 -9.14 -11.10 25.40
CA ARG A 89 -7.83 -11.78 25.40
C ARG A 89 -6.66 -10.88 24.97
N LEU A 90 -6.93 -9.72 24.38
CA LEU A 90 -5.94 -8.71 24.02
C LEU A 90 -5.72 -7.63 25.10
N LYS A 91 -6.68 -7.41 26.02
CA LYS A 91 -6.52 -6.44 27.13
C LYS A 91 -5.28 -6.69 27.98
N ASP A 92 -4.91 -7.95 28.19
CA ASP A 92 -3.76 -8.36 29.03
C ASP A 92 -2.42 -8.48 28.25
N ARG A 93 -2.38 -8.03 26.99
CA ARG A 93 -1.21 -8.15 26.11
C ARG A 93 -0.40 -6.85 25.98
N TYR A 94 0.86 -6.95 25.60
CA TYR A 94 1.68 -5.78 25.24
C TYR A 94 1.23 -5.24 23.87
N PRO A 95 1.35 -3.93 23.60
CA PRO A 95 0.92 -3.36 22.32
C PRO A 95 1.60 -3.99 21.10
N GLU A 96 2.84 -4.46 21.25
CA GLU A 96 3.60 -5.18 20.23
C GLU A 96 3.00 -6.56 19.92
N ASP A 97 2.56 -7.31 20.95
CA ASP A 97 1.84 -8.59 20.78
C ASP A 97 0.52 -8.37 20.00
N ILE A 98 -0.22 -7.31 20.37
CA ILE A 98 -1.51 -6.97 19.76
C ILE A 98 -1.32 -6.59 18.29
N ALA A 99 -0.27 -5.82 17.97
CA ALA A 99 0.08 -5.49 16.58
C ALA A 99 0.44 -6.75 15.76
N SER A 100 1.22 -7.67 16.30
CA SER A 100 1.54 -8.94 15.61
C SER A 100 0.27 -9.76 15.32
N VAL A 101 -0.58 -9.95 16.34
CA VAL A 101 -1.85 -10.68 16.18
C VAL A 101 -2.79 -10.00 15.19
N TRP A 102 -2.78 -8.67 15.12
CA TRP A 102 -3.58 -7.90 14.18
C TRP A 102 -3.11 -8.07 12.72
N ASP A 103 -1.80 -8.04 12.49
CA ASP A 103 -1.23 -8.23 11.16
C ASP A 103 -1.41 -9.69 10.70
N ASP A 104 -1.11 -10.67 11.55
CA ASP A 104 -1.34 -12.11 11.30
C ASP A 104 -2.82 -12.44 11.00
N TYR A 105 -3.75 -11.72 11.63
CA TYR A 105 -5.17 -11.83 11.34
C TYR A 105 -5.53 -11.31 9.94
N HIS A 106 -4.87 -10.27 9.42
CA HIS A 106 -5.24 -9.70 8.12
C HIS A 106 -4.51 -10.34 6.92
N ILE A 107 -3.35 -10.99 7.14
CA ILE A 107 -2.61 -11.75 6.11
C ILE A 107 -3.53 -12.69 5.31
N GLY A 108 -3.46 -12.59 3.98
CA GLY A 108 -4.17 -13.46 3.02
C GLY A 108 -5.69 -13.23 2.92
N ARG A 109 -6.33 -12.54 3.87
CA ARG A 109 -7.80 -12.42 3.90
C ARG A 109 -8.35 -11.39 2.88
N GLY A 110 -7.50 -10.54 2.31
CA GLY A 110 -7.88 -9.48 1.35
C GLY A 110 -8.24 -8.17 2.06
N HIS A 111 -7.52 -7.90 3.13
CA HIS A 111 -7.66 -6.76 4.02
C HIS A 111 -6.24 -6.27 4.36
N ILE A 112 -6.06 -4.96 4.50
CA ILE A 112 -4.79 -4.38 4.90
C ILE A 112 -4.81 -4.19 6.42
N GLY A 113 -4.00 -4.97 7.13
CA GLY A 113 -3.65 -4.69 8.52
C GLY A 113 -2.57 -3.60 8.58
N ALA A 114 -2.74 -2.67 9.52
CA ALA A 114 -1.72 -1.72 9.96
C ALA A 114 -2.02 -1.27 11.40
N THR A 115 -1.07 -0.61 12.05
CA THR A 115 -1.25 0.00 13.38
C THR A 115 -0.58 1.37 13.44
N MET A 116 -0.97 2.20 14.41
CA MET A 116 -0.26 3.45 14.73
C MET A 116 -0.34 3.80 16.22
N LYS A 117 0.50 4.74 16.65
CA LYS A 117 0.46 5.33 17.99
C LYS A 117 -0.75 6.26 18.16
N ALA A 118 -1.34 6.30 19.36
CA ALA A 118 -2.54 7.09 19.65
C ALA A 118 -2.27 8.58 19.38
N LYS A 119 -1.08 9.08 19.76
CA LYS A 119 -0.64 10.45 19.46
C LYS A 119 -0.66 10.79 17.95
N LEU A 120 -0.39 9.82 17.07
CA LEU A 120 -0.47 10.03 15.62
C LEU A 120 -1.93 10.01 15.14
N TYR A 121 -2.75 9.11 15.68
CA TYR A 121 -4.18 9.09 15.39
C TYR A 121 -4.86 10.42 15.73
N HIS A 122 -4.66 10.96 16.94
CA HIS A 122 -5.27 12.23 17.34
C HIS A 122 -4.76 13.43 16.52
N LEU A 123 -3.51 13.39 16.02
CA LEU A 123 -3.01 14.40 15.09
C LEU A 123 -3.72 14.33 13.72
N LEU A 124 -3.92 13.12 13.20
CA LEU A 124 -4.67 12.88 11.96
C LEU A 124 -6.14 13.30 12.14
N GLU A 125 -6.76 12.94 13.25
CA GLU A 125 -8.14 13.28 13.63
C GLU A 125 -8.36 14.79 13.75
N HIS A 126 -7.52 15.50 14.50
CA HIS A 126 -7.57 16.96 14.59
C HIS A 126 -7.48 17.59 13.21
N ARG A 127 -6.49 17.17 12.41
CA ARG A 127 -6.25 17.70 11.05
C ARG A 127 -7.36 17.37 10.06
N ALA A 128 -8.00 16.21 10.21
CA ALA A 128 -9.17 15.80 9.44
C ALA A 128 -10.43 16.56 9.86
N SER A 129 -10.58 16.91 11.14
CA SER A 129 -11.77 17.63 11.62
C SER A 129 -11.99 18.96 10.86
N GLU A 130 -10.89 19.66 10.55
CA GLU A 130 -10.83 20.92 9.81
C GLU A 130 -10.71 20.73 8.27
N CYS A 131 -9.87 19.78 7.83
CA CYS A 131 -9.54 19.57 6.42
C CYS A 131 -9.84 18.11 6.04
N ARG A 132 -11.05 17.83 5.56
CA ARG A 132 -11.58 16.46 5.37
C ARG A 132 -11.22 15.83 4.02
N TYR A 133 -10.90 16.64 3.03
CA TYR A 133 -10.82 16.21 1.64
C TYR A 133 -9.39 16.26 1.11
N PHE A 134 -9.01 15.32 0.25
CA PHE A 134 -7.75 15.42 -0.49
C PHE A 134 -7.81 14.64 -1.80
N VAL A 135 -6.77 14.80 -2.64
CA VAL A 135 -6.59 14.05 -3.88
C VAL A 135 -5.19 13.43 -3.91
N ILE A 136 -5.11 12.13 -4.19
CA ILE A 136 -3.85 11.37 -4.25
C ILE A 136 -3.72 10.71 -5.63
N PRO A 137 -2.62 10.91 -6.38
CA PRO A 137 -2.36 10.16 -7.61
C PRO A 137 -2.04 8.70 -7.29
N LEU A 138 -2.71 7.74 -7.93
CA LEU A 138 -2.32 6.33 -7.91
C LEU A 138 -1.67 5.96 -9.25
N TRP A 139 -0.38 5.67 -9.25
CA TRP A 139 0.39 5.37 -10.46
C TRP A 139 -0.04 4.05 -11.11
N ARG A 140 -0.15 4.03 -12.45
CA ARG A 140 -0.62 2.91 -13.28
C ARG A 140 0.37 2.51 -14.39
N GLY A 141 1.65 2.86 -14.24
CA GLY A 141 2.72 2.48 -15.18
C GLY A 141 2.98 3.50 -16.29
N SER A 142 1.92 4.00 -16.94
CA SER A 142 2.00 5.01 -18.02
C SER A 142 1.20 6.29 -17.72
N GLY A 143 0.70 6.43 -16.50
CA GLY A 143 -0.21 7.48 -16.07
C GLY A 143 -0.61 7.31 -14.60
N TYR A 144 -1.51 8.15 -14.10
CA TYR A 144 -2.08 7.99 -12.76
C TYR A 144 -3.62 8.02 -12.79
N THR A 145 -4.25 7.29 -11.87
CA THR A 145 -5.66 7.47 -11.52
C THR A 145 -5.73 8.35 -10.28
N THR A 146 -6.36 9.51 -10.34
CA THR A 146 -6.53 10.33 -9.12
C THR A 146 -7.61 9.72 -8.23
N MET A 147 -7.26 9.48 -6.97
CA MET A 147 -8.15 9.04 -5.91
C MET A 147 -8.60 10.27 -5.11
N PHE A 148 -9.92 10.43 -4.96
CA PHE A 148 -10.51 11.35 -3.98
C PHE A 148 -10.51 10.68 -2.60
N VAL A 149 -10.02 11.39 -1.59
CA VAL A 149 -9.91 10.91 -0.21
C VAL A 149 -10.82 11.75 0.67
N GLN A 150 -11.66 11.08 1.44
CA GLN A 150 -12.53 11.69 2.46
C GLN A 150 -12.14 11.13 3.83
N VAL A 151 -11.72 11.99 4.75
CA VAL A 151 -11.39 11.62 6.13
C VAL A 151 -12.51 12.11 7.05
N GLN A 152 -13.15 11.16 7.72
CA GLN A 152 -14.20 11.42 8.70
C GLN A 152 -14.04 10.35 9.79
N THR A 153 -13.25 10.66 10.82
CA THR A 153 -12.88 9.68 11.85
C THR A 153 -14.12 9.05 12.51
N PRO A 154 -14.09 7.74 12.80
CA PRO A 154 -12.97 6.80 12.68
C PRO A 154 -12.80 6.14 11.29
N HIS A 155 -13.23 6.78 10.21
CA HIS A 155 -13.13 6.26 8.83
C HIS A 155 -12.31 7.14 7.88
N MET A 156 -11.78 6.50 6.83
CA MET A 156 -11.21 7.17 5.66
C MET A 156 -11.65 6.43 4.39
N ILE A 157 -12.21 7.16 3.43
CA ILE A 157 -12.86 6.62 2.23
C ILE A 157 -12.07 7.06 1.00
N PHE A 158 -11.75 6.12 0.12
CA PHE A 158 -11.03 6.36 -1.14
C PHE A 158 -11.91 5.98 -2.33
N THR A 159 -12.22 6.95 -3.18
CA THR A 159 -13.08 6.79 -4.36
C THR A 159 -12.34 7.31 -5.59
N GLY A 160 -12.50 6.69 -6.76
CA GLY A 160 -11.92 7.23 -8.00
C GLY A 160 -12.47 8.62 -8.28
N LEU A 161 -11.62 9.62 -8.53
CA LEU A 161 -12.06 11.03 -8.65
C LEU A 161 -13.07 11.23 -9.79
N GLU A 162 -12.87 10.58 -10.94
CA GLU A 162 -13.79 10.67 -12.07
C GLU A 162 -15.13 9.96 -11.80
N ASP A 163 -15.10 8.88 -11.01
CA ASP A 163 -16.31 8.19 -10.54
C ASP A 163 -17.10 9.08 -9.55
N TYR A 164 -16.40 9.78 -8.65
CA TYR A 164 -16.99 10.74 -7.71
C TYR A 164 -17.55 11.98 -8.43
N LYS A 165 -16.85 12.53 -9.44
CA LYS A 165 -17.38 13.60 -10.30
C LYS A 165 -18.66 13.16 -11.02
N ALA A 166 -18.72 11.91 -11.50
CA ALA A 166 -19.85 11.41 -12.28
C ALA A 166 -21.07 11.02 -11.44
N ARG A 167 -20.90 10.63 -10.16
CA ARG A 167 -21.98 10.06 -9.32
C ARG A 167 -22.11 10.68 -7.91
N GLY A 168 -21.27 11.64 -7.56
CA GLY A 168 -21.24 12.26 -6.23
C GLY A 168 -21.13 11.23 -5.10
N THR A 169 -21.97 11.36 -4.08
CA THR A 169 -22.03 10.40 -2.95
C THR A 169 -22.55 9.00 -3.33
N GLN A 170 -23.06 8.80 -4.56
CA GLN A 170 -23.42 7.49 -5.10
C GLN A 170 -22.24 6.79 -5.80
N ALA A 171 -21.05 7.41 -5.82
CA ALA A 171 -19.82 6.77 -6.25
C ALA A 171 -19.32 5.79 -5.17
N ALA A 172 -19.59 4.50 -5.38
CA ALA A 172 -19.11 3.45 -4.49
C ALA A 172 -17.57 3.51 -4.33
N PRO A 173 -17.05 3.39 -3.09
CA PRO A 173 -15.63 3.52 -2.82
C PRO A 173 -14.83 2.35 -3.39
N TYR A 174 -13.55 2.60 -3.67
CA TYR A 174 -12.61 1.55 -4.07
C TYR A 174 -11.99 0.88 -2.84
N PHE A 175 -11.79 1.65 -1.77
CA PHE A 175 -11.10 1.24 -0.54
C PHE A 175 -11.58 2.07 0.66
N THR A 176 -11.70 1.44 1.82
CA THR A 176 -12.17 2.07 3.07
C THR A 176 -11.28 1.66 4.23
N LEU A 177 -10.83 2.62 5.03
CA LEU A 177 -10.15 2.39 6.30
C LEU A 177 -11.11 2.54 7.48
N THR A 178 -10.92 1.74 8.51
CA THR A 178 -11.45 1.98 9.87
C THR A 178 -10.30 1.97 10.87
N PHE A 179 -10.32 2.96 11.77
CA PHE A 179 -9.40 3.10 12.89
C PHE A 179 -10.11 2.62 14.18
N TYR A 180 -9.45 1.73 14.94
CA TYR A 180 -9.95 1.14 16.17
C TYR A 180 -9.16 1.69 17.35
N THR A 181 -9.81 2.51 18.16
CA THR A 181 -9.21 3.32 19.24
C THR A 181 -9.35 2.67 20.63
N GLU A 182 -9.87 1.45 20.71
CA GLU A 182 -10.13 0.71 21.95
C GLU A 182 -8.86 0.49 22.82
N PHE A 183 -7.68 0.52 22.20
CA PHE A 183 -6.37 0.43 22.86
C PHE A 183 -5.60 1.76 22.91
N ALA A 184 -6.19 2.88 22.49
CA ALA A 184 -5.50 4.17 22.37
C ALA A 184 -5.02 4.69 23.73
N GLU A 185 -5.95 4.93 24.66
CA GLU A 185 -5.64 5.43 26.02
C GLU A 185 -4.88 4.40 26.87
N SER A 186 -5.16 3.11 26.69
CA SER A 186 -4.66 2.05 27.57
C SER A 186 -3.31 1.48 27.17
N LYS A 187 -2.88 1.63 25.90
CA LYS A 187 -1.66 1.02 25.36
C LYS A 187 -0.90 1.91 24.34
N ASP A 188 -1.36 3.14 24.09
CA ASP A 188 -0.85 4.00 23.00
C ASP A 188 -0.84 3.22 21.66
N LEU A 189 -1.98 2.63 21.31
CA LEU A 189 -2.13 1.79 20.12
C LEU A 189 -3.51 1.97 19.48
N VAL A 190 -3.52 2.30 18.18
CA VAL A 190 -4.70 2.31 17.33
C VAL A 190 -4.51 1.27 16.23
N LEU A 191 -5.46 0.35 16.11
CA LEU A 191 -5.44 -0.68 15.07
C LEU A 191 -6.14 -0.15 13.82
N ILE A 192 -5.67 -0.53 12.65
CA ILE A 192 -6.17 0.00 11.37
C ILE A 192 -6.47 -1.17 10.45
N ARG A 193 -7.68 -1.16 9.89
CA ARG A 193 -8.14 -2.12 8.88
C ARG A 193 -8.49 -1.38 7.60
N GLY A 194 -7.88 -1.78 6.50
CA GLY A 194 -8.30 -1.40 5.15
C GLY A 194 -9.08 -2.53 4.47
N ASP A 195 -10.30 -2.26 4.03
CA ASP A 195 -11.12 -3.16 3.22
C ASP A 195 -11.11 -2.70 1.75
N VAL A 196 -10.60 -3.55 0.84
CA VAL A 196 -10.60 -3.30 -0.61
C VAL A 196 -11.97 -3.66 -1.18
N VAL A 197 -12.76 -2.63 -1.48
CA VAL A 197 -14.17 -2.77 -1.89
C VAL A 197 -14.28 -3.15 -3.37
N PHE A 198 -13.44 -2.56 -4.24
CA PHE A 198 -13.37 -2.90 -5.66
C PHE A 198 -11.99 -3.46 -6.05
N THR A 199 -11.83 -4.76 -5.84
CA THR A 199 -10.64 -5.55 -6.24
C THR A 199 -10.36 -5.55 -7.76
N SER A 200 -11.31 -5.14 -8.58
CA SER A 200 -11.15 -4.90 -10.03
C SER A 200 -10.60 -3.51 -10.39
N LYS A 201 -10.49 -2.60 -9.41
CA LYS A 201 -9.97 -1.23 -9.55
C LYS A 201 -8.69 -0.99 -8.74
N LEU A 202 -8.46 -1.80 -7.71
CA LEU A 202 -7.37 -1.61 -6.75
C LEU A 202 -6.85 -2.97 -6.26
N THR A 203 -5.54 -3.14 -6.27
CA THR A 203 -4.84 -4.31 -5.74
C THR A 203 -4.35 -4.07 -4.30
N ASP A 204 -4.15 -5.13 -3.52
CA ASP A 204 -3.70 -5.05 -2.12
C ASP A 204 -2.43 -4.18 -1.93
N PRO A 205 -1.38 -4.23 -2.79
CA PRO A 205 -0.22 -3.34 -2.70
C PRO A 205 -0.57 -1.86 -2.96
N GLU A 206 -1.45 -1.57 -3.92
CA GLU A 206 -1.91 -0.21 -4.21
C GLU A 206 -2.76 0.34 -3.07
N ALA A 207 -3.59 -0.50 -2.45
CA ALA A 207 -4.38 -0.17 -1.28
C ALA A 207 -3.51 0.17 -0.06
N LYS A 208 -2.47 -0.64 0.19
CA LYS A 208 -1.47 -0.34 1.22
C LYS A 208 -0.72 0.97 0.93
N TRP A 209 -0.31 1.19 -0.32
CA TRP A 209 0.35 2.43 -0.72
C TRP A 209 -0.55 3.67 -0.55
N LEU A 210 -1.85 3.57 -0.84
CA LEU A 210 -2.82 4.64 -0.59
C LEU A 210 -2.98 4.95 0.91
N LEU A 211 -3.04 3.92 1.77
CA LEU A 211 -3.07 4.06 3.23
C LEU A 211 -1.83 4.83 3.74
N GLU A 212 -0.64 4.37 3.38
CA GLU A 212 0.63 4.97 3.81
C GLU A 212 0.77 6.41 3.28
N THR A 213 0.37 6.65 2.03
CA THR A 213 0.45 7.98 1.40
C THR A 213 -0.52 8.97 2.03
N ALA A 214 -1.79 8.58 2.26
CA ALA A 214 -2.77 9.43 2.92
C ALA A 214 -2.35 9.78 4.35
N GLN A 215 -1.90 8.79 5.13
CA GLN A 215 -1.32 9.05 6.45
C GLN A 215 -0.14 10.01 6.38
N SER A 216 0.75 9.86 5.38
CA SER A 216 1.89 10.76 5.23
C SER A 216 1.48 12.23 4.95
N PHE A 217 0.43 12.46 4.16
CA PHE A 217 -0.10 13.81 3.94
C PHE A 217 -0.74 14.43 5.19
N TYR A 218 -1.43 13.66 6.02
CA TYR A 218 -2.07 14.17 7.23
C TYR A 218 -1.09 14.28 8.42
N LEU A 219 -0.08 13.43 8.52
CA LEU A 219 0.83 13.39 9.66
C LEU A 219 2.07 14.29 9.49
N ASN A 220 2.57 14.52 8.26
CA ASN A 220 3.76 15.35 8.04
C ASN A 220 3.41 16.84 7.83
N ASP A 221 3.97 17.72 8.66
CA ASP A 221 3.68 19.17 8.67
C ASP A 221 3.96 19.90 7.36
N ALA A 222 4.90 19.42 6.54
CA ALA A 222 5.19 20.02 5.24
C ALA A 222 4.19 19.54 4.17
N ARG A 223 3.83 18.25 4.20
CA ARG A 223 2.82 17.67 3.28
C ARG A 223 1.40 18.13 3.61
N TYR A 224 1.07 18.32 4.90
CA TYR A 224 -0.26 18.76 5.35
C TYR A 224 -0.67 20.12 4.77
N LYS A 225 0.30 21.01 4.49
CA LYS A 225 0.01 22.31 3.84
C LYS A 225 -0.66 22.18 2.48
N LEU A 226 -0.46 21.08 1.75
CA LEU A 226 -1.18 20.80 0.50
C LEU A 226 -2.62 20.36 0.77
N VAL A 227 -2.87 19.63 1.87
CA VAL A 227 -4.22 19.28 2.35
C VAL A 227 -4.96 20.54 2.81
N GLU A 228 -4.31 21.40 3.61
CA GLU A 228 -4.87 22.70 4.00
C GLU A 228 -5.21 23.55 2.79
N ARG A 229 -4.28 23.71 1.83
CA ARG A 229 -4.53 24.50 0.62
C ARG A 229 -5.70 23.92 -0.19
N PHE A 230 -5.78 22.60 -0.34
CA PHE A 230 -6.91 21.94 -1.02
C PHE A 230 -8.28 22.27 -0.38
N ASN A 231 -8.38 22.26 0.95
CA ASN A 231 -9.64 22.48 1.67
C ASN A 231 -9.98 23.97 1.91
N ARG A 232 -8.98 24.83 2.13
CA ARG A 232 -9.13 26.22 2.58
C ARG A 232 -8.87 27.25 1.49
N GLN A 233 -8.06 26.92 0.48
CA GLN A 233 -7.51 27.83 -0.52
C GLN A 233 -7.50 27.15 -1.91
N THR A 234 -8.61 26.51 -2.29
CA THR A 234 -8.66 25.59 -3.44
C THR A 234 -8.29 26.23 -4.79
N HIS A 235 -8.32 27.57 -4.89
CA HIS A 235 -7.85 28.30 -6.06
C HIS A 235 -6.31 28.37 -6.19
N ASP A 236 -5.58 28.27 -5.08
CA ASP A 236 -4.10 28.21 -5.03
C ASP A 236 -3.58 26.75 -5.09
N PHE A 237 -4.48 25.77 -5.10
CA PHE A 237 -4.11 24.35 -5.11
C PHE A 237 -3.71 23.88 -6.51
N GLU A 238 -2.43 23.57 -6.68
CA GLU A 238 -1.90 22.99 -7.91
C GLU A 238 -1.59 21.50 -7.71
N PHE A 239 -2.25 20.62 -8.45
CA PHE A 239 -2.07 19.16 -8.31
C PHE A 239 -0.62 18.70 -8.63
N LYS A 240 0.13 19.50 -9.42
CA LYS A 240 1.55 19.26 -9.69
C LYS A 240 2.40 19.25 -8.41
N ASP A 241 2.03 20.02 -7.38
CA ASP A 241 2.73 20.03 -6.09
C ASP A 241 2.61 18.65 -5.41
N VAL A 242 1.47 17.98 -5.57
CA VAL A 242 1.22 16.63 -5.04
C VAL A 242 2.03 15.59 -5.81
N LEU A 243 2.14 15.72 -7.14
CA LEU A 243 3.01 14.86 -7.95
C LEU A 243 4.48 15.01 -7.53
N GLN A 244 4.96 16.25 -7.40
CA GLN A 244 6.34 16.55 -7.02
C GLN A 244 6.66 16.06 -5.60
N VAL A 245 5.75 16.22 -4.64
CA VAL A 245 5.91 15.74 -3.26
C VAL A 245 5.95 14.20 -3.16
N LEU A 246 5.52 13.49 -4.20
CA LEU A 246 5.52 12.02 -4.31
C LEU A 246 6.53 11.48 -5.32
N ASP A 247 7.45 12.33 -5.81
CA ASP A 247 8.45 11.99 -6.84
C ASP A 247 7.84 11.36 -8.12
N MET A 248 6.58 11.71 -8.44
CA MET A 248 5.87 11.19 -9.61
C MET A 248 6.13 12.03 -10.88
N PRO A 249 6.18 11.39 -12.07
CA PRO A 249 6.23 12.11 -13.33
C PRO A 249 5.06 13.09 -13.49
N ILE A 250 5.39 14.32 -13.86
CA ILE A 250 4.44 15.28 -14.42
C ILE A 250 4.26 14.91 -15.90
N LEU A 251 3.00 14.80 -16.33
CA LEU A 251 2.56 14.32 -17.65
C LEU A 251 1.80 15.44 -18.37
#